data_AF-A0A0R3S0G3-F1
#
_entry.id   AF-A0A0R3S0G3-F1
#
_cell.length_a   1.000
_cell.length_b   1.000
_cell.length_c   1.000
_cell.angle_alpha   90.00
_cell.angle_beta   90.00
_cell.angle_gamma   90.00
#
_symmetry.space_group_name_H-M   'P 1'
#
loop_
_entity.id
_entity.type
_entity.pdbx_description
1 polymer ?
#
loop_
_entity_poly.entity_id
_entity_poly.type
_entity_poly.pdbx_seq_one_letter_code
_entity_poly.pdbx_strand_id
1 'polypeptide(L)'
;MRKIICSSDRVVKCTLCHERLEDTHFVQCPSVSGHKFCFPCSRESIKKQGSAQEVYCPSGEKCPLAGSHMPWAFMQGEIATILGDDFEQFKKEREANNSTASALVQNNNNQAGSNQNSTSQQNSSPSATTSIASSTGQNGAPPVSVPQHVNLN
;
A
#
# COMPACT_ATOMS: atom_id res chain seq x y z
N MET A 1 29.88 -6.46 40.63
CA MET A 1 29.84 -6.09 39.20
C MET A 1 28.54 -6.61 38.61
N ARG A 2 27.70 -5.77 37.99
CA ARG A 2 26.48 -6.25 37.30
C ARG A 2 26.87 -6.72 35.89
N LYS A 3 26.61 -7.98 35.55
CA LYS A 3 26.79 -8.47 34.18
C LYS A 3 25.76 -7.77 33.30
N ILE A 4 26.22 -7.02 32.31
CA ILE A 4 25.36 -6.56 31.21
C ILE A 4 25.01 -7.81 30.40
N ILE A 5 23.78 -8.30 30.57
CA ILE A 5 23.19 -9.19 29.58
C ILE A 5 22.82 -8.29 28.40
N CYS A 6 23.70 -8.20 27.41
CA CYS A 6 23.25 -7.83 26.08
C CYS A 6 22.34 -8.97 25.63
N SER A 7 21.03 -8.76 25.77
CA SER A 7 20.00 -9.63 25.19
C SER A 7 20.38 -9.91 23.74
N SER A 8 20.19 -11.14 23.28
CA SER A 8 20.67 -11.59 21.97
C SER A 8 20.00 -10.82 20.83
N ASP A 9 20.58 -9.68 20.45
CA ASP A 9 20.22 -8.95 19.25
C ASP A 9 20.28 -9.93 18.08
N ARG A 10 19.14 -10.10 17.41
CA ARG A 10 19.02 -10.96 16.23
C ARG A 10 19.53 -10.17 15.03
N VAL A 11 20.83 -9.87 15.04
CA VAL A 11 21.60 -9.06 14.09
C VAL A 11 20.91 -8.97 12.73
N VAL A 12 20.11 -7.91 12.60
CA VAL A 12 19.28 -7.69 11.43
C VAL A 12 20.19 -7.25 10.28
N LYS A 13 19.90 -7.67 9.05
CA LYS A 13 20.75 -7.38 7.88
C LYS A 13 19.96 -6.81 6.71
N CYS A 14 20.63 -5.98 5.92
CA CYS A 14 20.09 -5.43 4.68
C CYS A 14 19.97 -6.55 3.63
N THR A 15 18.81 -6.68 2.98
CA THR A 15 18.59 -7.65 1.89
C THR A 15 19.40 -7.33 0.63
N LEU A 16 19.92 -6.10 0.50
CA LEU A 16 20.67 -5.65 -0.68
C LEU A 16 22.19 -5.71 -0.45
N CYS A 17 22.73 -4.97 0.51
CA CYS A 17 24.17 -4.96 0.80
C CYS A 17 24.65 -6.04 1.78
N HIS A 18 23.75 -6.79 2.43
CA HIS A 18 24.05 -7.84 3.44
C HIS A 18 24.77 -7.35 4.72
N GLU A 19 25.00 -6.05 4.85
CA GLU A 19 25.52 -5.39 6.05
C GLU A 19 24.52 -5.43 7.22
N ARG A 20 25.02 -5.20 8.43
CA ARG A 20 24.20 -5.09 9.65
C ARG A 20 23.35 -3.82 9.59
N LEU A 21 22.09 -3.95 10.00
CA LEU A 21 21.19 -2.84 10.26
C LEU A 21 21.30 -2.44 11.73
N GLU A 22 21.32 -1.13 11.99
CA GLU A 22 21.23 -0.55 13.33
C GLU A 22 19.77 -0.52 13.80
N ASP A 23 19.54 -0.60 15.11
CA ASP A 23 18.25 -0.89 15.76
C ASP A 23 17.04 -0.09 15.23
N THR A 24 17.25 1.15 14.77
CA THR A 24 16.18 2.06 14.31
C THR A 24 16.38 2.63 12.90
N HIS A 25 17.45 2.28 12.18
CA HIS A 25 17.83 2.94 10.91
C HIS A 25 17.65 2.05 9.67
N PHE A 26 16.51 1.36 9.61
CA PHE A 26 16.15 0.52 8.48
C PHE A 26 14.67 0.62 8.10
N VAL A 27 14.41 0.38 6.82
CA VAL A 27 13.07 0.22 6.26
C VAL A 27 12.75 -1.27 6.24
N GLN A 28 11.59 -1.67 6.76
CA GLN A 28 11.07 -3.03 6.61
C GLN A 28 9.85 -3.03 5.68
N CYS A 29 9.80 -3.98 4.74
CA CYS A 29 8.61 -4.16 3.93
C CYS A 29 7.46 -4.73 4.78
N PRO A 30 6.26 -4.13 4.78
CA PRO A 30 5.09 -4.64 5.51
C PRO A 30 4.50 -5.91 4.86
N SER A 31 4.85 -6.20 3.61
CA SER A 31 4.36 -7.34 2.83
C SER A 31 5.25 -8.59 3.01
N VAL A 32 6.57 -8.40 2.93
CA VAL A 32 7.55 -9.49 2.96
C VAL A 32 8.48 -9.31 4.16
N SER A 33 8.27 -10.09 5.22
CA SER A 33 9.07 -10.03 6.45
C SER A 33 10.58 -10.25 6.26
N GLY A 34 10.99 -10.85 5.14
CA GLY A 34 12.40 -10.98 4.75
C GLY A 34 13.06 -9.70 4.25
N HIS A 35 12.29 -8.78 3.67
CA HIS A 35 12.77 -7.55 3.04
C HIS A 35 13.01 -6.45 4.09
N LYS A 36 14.30 -6.15 4.32
CA LYS A 36 14.76 -5.08 5.22
C LYS A 36 15.93 -4.37 4.58
N PHE A 37 15.94 -3.04 4.61
CA PHE A 37 16.86 -2.23 3.82
C PHE A 37 17.46 -1.13 4.69
N CYS A 38 18.78 -0.94 4.61
CA CYS A 38 19.42 0.20 5.25
C CYS A 38 18.96 1.50 4.58
N PHE A 39 19.06 2.63 5.29
CA PHE A 39 18.73 3.94 4.73
C PHE A 39 19.54 4.28 3.46
N PRO A 40 20.85 3.97 3.33
CA PRO A 40 21.60 4.15 2.08
C PRO A 40 21.00 3.43 0.86
N CYS A 41 20.75 2.11 0.92
CA CYS A 41 20.14 1.39 -0.20
C CYS A 41 18.69 1.84 -0.47
N SER A 42 17.96 2.22 0.58
CA SER A 42 16.60 2.78 0.44
C SER A 42 16.62 4.11 -0.30
N ARG A 43 17.54 5.02 0.08
CA ARG A 43 17.78 6.32 -0.57
C ARG A 43 18.14 6.16 -2.04
N GLU A 44 18.99 5.18 -2.38
CA GLU A 44 19.36 4.91 -3.78
C GLU A 44 18.17 4.37 -4.61
N SER A 45 17.41 3.40 -4.08
CA SER A 45 16.18 2.91 -4.75
C SER A 45 15.09 3.98 -4.85
N ILE A 46 15.00 4.92 -3.90
CA ILE A 46 14.11 6.09 -3.97
C ILE A 46 14.55 7.00 -5.11
N LYS A 47 15.81 7.47 -5.13
CA LYS A 47 16.32 8.37 -6.18
C LYS A 47 16.18 7.76 -7.58
N LYS A 48 16.49 6.46 -7.73
CA LYS A 48 16.32 5.70 -8.99
C LYS A 48 14.86 5.61 -9.47
N GLN A 49 13.89 5.70 -8.55
CA GLN A 49 12.45 5.72 -8.85
C GLN A 49 11.85 7.14 -8.87
N GLY A 50 12.64 8.22 -8.74
CA GLY A 50 12.12 9.59 -8.62
C GLY A 50 11.31 10.12 -9.81
N SER A 51 11.49 9.52 -10.99
CA SER A 51 10.67 9.81 -12.18
C SER A 51 9.27 9.16 -12.14
N ALA A 52 9.00 8.28 -11.18
CA ALA A 52 7.71 7.62 -11.02
C ALA A 52 6.76 8.40 -10.08
N GLN A 53 5.46 8.22 -10.28
CA GLN A 53 4.45 8.82 -9.41
C GLN A 53 4.47 8.23 -7.99
N GLU A 54 4.86 6.96 -7.85
CA GLU A 54 5.00 6.24 -6.59
C GLU A 54 6.37 5.54 -6.53
N VAL A 55 6.97 5.44 -5.34
CA VAL A 55 8.21 4.70 -5.10
C VAL A 55 7.90 3.41 -4.37
N TYR A 56 8.16 2.26 -4.98
CA TYR A 56 7.85 0.93 -4.44
C TYR A 56 9.04 0.31 -3.68
N CYS A 57 8.82 -0.90 -3.15
CA CYS A 57 9.79 -1.68 -2.37
C CYS A 57 11.22 -1.65 -2.96
N PRO A 58 12.27 -1.39 -2.16
CA PRO A 58 13.66 -1.40 -2.62
C PRO A 58 14.16 -2.74 -3.24
N SER A 59 13.46 -3.87 -3.07
CA SER A 59 13.76 -5.11 -3.80
C SER A 59 13.47 -5.04 -5.32
N GLY A 60 12.72 -4.02 -5.77
CA GLY A 60 12.25 -3.89 -7.15
C GLY A 60 10.92 -4.59 -7.42
N GLU A 61 10.38 -5.34 -6.45
CA GLU A 61 9.08 -6.00 -6.55
C GLU A 61 7.93 -5.09 -6.10
N LYS A 62 6.78 -5.23 -6.75
CA LYS A 62 5.52 -4.59 -6.34
C LYS A 62 4.82 -5.41 -5.23
N CYS A 63 5.47 -5.54 -4.07
CA CYS A 63 4.95 -6.31 -2.96
C CYS A 63 3.58 -5.77 -2.47
N PRO A 64 2.50 -6.57 -2.44
CA PRO A 64 1.17 -6.08 -2.09
C PRO A 64 1.00 -5.84 -0.59
N LEU A 65 0.31 -4.77 -0.20
CA LEU A 65 -0.07 -4.52 1.20
C LEU A 65 -0.98 -5.65 1.71
N ALA A 66 -0.65 -6.17 2.90
CA ALA A 66 -1.30 -7.36 3.47
C ALA A 66 -2.84 -7.22 3.50
N GLY A 67 -3.54 -8.21 2.93
CA GLY A 67 -5.00 -8.18 2.79
C GLY A 67 -5.54 -7.39 1.59
N SER A 68 -4.69 -6.95 0.66
CA SER A 68 -5.10 -6.20 -0.53
C SER A 68 -4.28 -6.56 -1.78
N HIS A 69 -4.69 -6.04 -2.94
CA HIS A 69 -3.89 -6.09 -4.18
C HIS A 69 -3.09 -4.79 -4.44
N MET A 70 -3.16 -3.79 -3.54
CA MET A 70 -2.46 -2.52 -3.74
C MET A 70 -0.96 -2.69 -3.43
N PRO A 71 -0.05 -2.30 -4.33
CA PRO A 71 1.38 -2.38 -4.06
C PRO A 71 1.77 -1.43 -2.93
N TRP A 72 2.68 -1.86 -2.05
CA TRP A 72 3.26 -0.97 -1.06
C TRP A 72 4.24 0.01 -1.72
N ALA A 73 4.05 1.29 -1.39
CA ALA A 73 4.92 2.40 -1.76
C ALA A 73 5.27 3.23 -0.52
N PHE A 74 6.40 3.93 -0.57
CA PHE A 74 6.82 4.85 0.49
C PHE A 74 5.90 6.07 0.58
N MET A 75 5.54 6.45 1.80
CA MET A 75 4.86 7.72 2.08
C MET A 75 5.84 8.89 1.94
N GLN A 76 5.36 10.07 1.55
CA GLN A 76 6.22 11.25 1.34
C GLN A 76 6.99 11.67 2.59
N GLY A 77 6.44 11.44 3.79
CA GLY A 77 7.17 11.64 5.06
C GLY A 77 8.35 10.68 5.24
N GLU A 78 8.19 9.40 4.89
CA GLU A 78 9.28 8.42 4.92
C GLU A 78 10.37 8.78 3.90
N ILE A 79 9.97 9.18 2.68
CA ILE A 79 10.88 9.67 1.64
C ILE A 79 11.68 10.87 2.17
N ALA A 80 11.03 11.86 2.78
CA ALA A 80 11.69 13.02 3.37
C ALA A 80 12.67 12.63 4.49
N THR A 81 12.31 11.70 5.38
CA THR A 81 13.20 11.21 6.45
C THR A 81 14.40 10.41 5.91
N ILE A 82 14.22 9.59 4.87
CA ILE A 82 15.30 8.76 4.30
C ILE A 82 16.25 9.59 3.41
N LEU A 83 15.73 10.61 2.72
CA LEU A 83 16.51 11.53 1.88
C LEU A 83 17.19 12.65 2.69
N GLY A 84 16.53 13.20 3.71
CA GLY A 84 17.02 14.38 4.42
C GLY A 84 17.14 15.57 3.47
N ASP A 85 18.31 16.20 3.43
CA ASP A 85 18.62 17.37 2.59
C ASP A 85 18.43 17.13 1.08
N ASP A 86 18.53 15.86 0.64
CA ASP A 86 18.25 15.44 -0.75
C ASP A 86 16.77 15.63 -1.17
N PHE A 87 15.84 15.79 -0.21
CA PHE A 87 14.40 15.72 -0.47
C PHE A 87 13.86 16.83 -1.37
N GLU A 88 14.28 18.08 -1.16
CA GLU A 88 13.74 19.22 -1.92
C GLU A 88 14.17 19.18 -3.40
N GLN A 89 15.36 18.65 -3.71
CA GLN A 89 15.77 18.38 -5.09
C GLN A 89 14.91 17.27 -5.70
N PHE A 90 14.81 16.12 -5.02
CA PHE A 90 14.03 14.97 -5.48
C PHE A 90 12.56 15.33 -5.77
N LYS A 91 11.94 16.13 -4.87
CA LYS A 91 10.58 16.63 -5.03
C LYS A 91 10.45 17.49 -6.30
N LYS A 92 11.36 18.45 -6.50
CA LYS A 92 11.37 19.34 -7.68
C LYS A 92 11.56 18.57 -8.99
N GLU A 93 12.43 17.56 -9.00
CA GLU A 93 12.65 16.68 -10.15
C GLU A 93 11.37 15.90 -10.49
N ARG A 94 10.67 15.36 -9.48
CA ARG A 94 9.39 14.67 -9.63
C ARG A 94 8.25 15.60 -10.09
N GLU A 95 8.21 16.84 -9.60
CA GLU A 95 7.22 17.86 -10.03
C GLU A 95 7.43 18.27 -11.50
N ALA A 96 8.69 18.42 -11.94
CA ALA A 96 9.02 18.66 -13.34
C ALA A 96 8.60 17.47 -14.24
N ASN A 97 8.91 16.24 -13.82
CA ASN A 97 8.59 15.02 -14.58
C ASN A 97 7.07 14.74 -14.65
N ASN A 98 6.28 15.13 -13.65
CA ASN A 98 4.83 14.97 -13.65
C ASN A 98 4.11 16.00 -14.55
N SER A 99 4.75 17.14 -14.83
CA SER A 99 4.11 18.26 -15.54
C SER A 99 3.78 17.97 -17.02
N THR A 100 4.46 17.01 -17.65
CA THR A 100 4.16 16.55 -19.02
C THR A 100 2.97 15.60 -19.11
N ALA A 101 2.45 15.06 -18.00
CA ALA A 101 1.32 14.12 -17.99
C ALA A 101 -0.06 14.80 -17.94
N SER A 102 -0.15 16.04 -17.44
CA SER A 102 -1.43 16.75 -17.25
C SER A 102 -1.82 17.73 -18.36
N ALA A 103 -0.97 17.91 -19.39
CA ALA A 103 -1.18 18.85 -20.49
C ALA A 103 -2.21 18.38 -21.55
N LEU A 104 -3.27 17.69 -21.11
CA LEU A 104 -4.27 17.02 -21.95
C LEU A 104 -5.74 17.40 -21.62
N VAL A 105 -5.98 18.19 -20.57
CA VAL A 105 -7.34 18.48 -20.07
C VAL A 105 -7.61 19.99 -19.96
N GLN A 106 -7.79 20.63 -21.12
CA GLN A 106 -8.58 21.86 -21.23
C GLN A 106 -9.62 21.75 -22.35
N ASN A 107 -10.87 21.61 -21.91
CA ASN A 107 -12.14 22.01 -22.54
C ASN A 107 -12.20 22.31 -24.05
N ASN A 108 -13.23 21.75 -24.69
CA ASN A 108 -14.09 22.53 -25.58
C ASN A 108 -15.57 22.18 -25.32
N ASN A 109 -16.47 23.13 -25.54
CA ASN A 109 -17.89 23.01 -25.19
C ASN A 109 -18.75 23.68 -26.27
N ASN A 110 -20.00 23.22 -26.43
CA ASN A 110 -20.98 23.59 -27.46
C ASN A 110 -20.67 23.21 -28.92
N GLN A 111 -21.37 22.19 -29.42
CA GLN A 111 -22.32 22.40 -30.53
C GLN A 111 -23.45 21.34 -30.47
N ALA A 112 -24.63 21.67 -30.98
CA ALA A 112 -25.79 20.77 -31.06
C ALA A 112 -26.23 20.58 -32.52
N GLY A 113 -26.67 19.37 -32.90
CA GLY A 113 -27.25 19.15 -34.23
C GLY A 113 -27.41 17.68 -34.69
N SER A 114 -28.65 17.21 -34.71
CA SER A 114 -29.27 16.34 -35.74
C SER A 114 -28.62 15.00 -36.19
N ASN A 115 -29.27 13.90 -35.77
CA ASN A 115 -29.74 12.75 -36.58
C ASN A 115 -28.80 11.99 -37.56
N GLN A 116 -28.69 10.65 -37.42
CA GLN A 116 -29.38 9.65 -38.28
C GLN A 116 -28.91 8.17 -38.08
N ASN A 117 -29.86 7.31 -37.69
CA ASN A 117 -30.10 5.91 -38.15
C ASN A 117 -28.94 4.94 -38.52
N SER A 118 -28.84 3.78 -37.83
CA SER A 118 -28.65 2.44 -38.47
C SER A 118 -28.90 1.22 -37.54
N THR A 119 -30.18 0.88 -37.40
CA THR A 119 -30.79 -0.47 -37.41
C THR A 119 -29.90 -1.74 -37.49
N SER A 120 -29.96 -2.55 -36.40
CA SER A 120 -29.88 -4.04 -36.36
C SER A 120 -28.52 -4.73 -36.66
N GLN A 121 -28.24 -6.01 -36.29
CA GLN A 121 -29.09 -7.18 -35.99
C GLN A 121 -28.52 -8.11 -34.88
N GLN A 122 -29.42 -8.72 -34.08
CA GLN A 122 -29.53 -10.16 -33.68
C GLN A 122 -28.25 -10.94 -33.25
N ASN A 123 -28.17 -11.77 -32.19
CA ASN A 123 -29.08 -12.25 -31.10
C ASN A 123 -28.15 -12.82 -29.97
N SER A 124 -28.45 -13.52 -28.85
CA SER A 124 -29.62 -14.24 -28.26
C SER A 124 -29.54 -14.24 -26.70
N SER A 125 -30.48 -14.93 -26.03
CA SER A 125 -30.63 -15.11 -24.55
C SER A 125 -30.79 -16.64 -24.21
N PRO A 126 -31.12 -17.15 -22.98
CA PRO A 126 -31.50 -16.46 -21.74
C PRO A 126 -31.02 -17.01 -20.35
N SER A 127 -30.99 -16.07 -19.39
CA SER A 127 -31.52 -16.07 -18.02
C SER A 127 -31.70 -17.34 -17.16
N ALA A 128 -31.35 -17.20 -15.87
CA ALA A 128 -32.12 -17.69 -14.74
C ALA A 128 -32.18 -16.60 -13.64
N THR A 129 -33.37 -16.29 -13.12
CA THR A 129 -33.62 -15.19 -12.17
C THR A 129 -34.21 -15.71 -10.87
N THR A 130 -33.74 -15.21 -9.73
CA THR A 130 -34.54 -15.17 -8.49
C THR A 130 -34.14 -14.00 -7.60
N SER A 131 -35.04 -13.01 -7.50
CA SER A 131 -34.91 -11.88 -6.59
C SER A 131 -35.96 -12.00 -5.49
N ILE A 132 -35.55 -11.96 -4.22
CA ILE A 132 -36.40 -11.48 -3.13
C ILE A 132 -35.57 -10.67 -2.15
N ALA A 133 -36.10 -9.52 -1.73
CA ALA A 133 -35.55 -8.69 -0.68
C ALA A 133 -36.35 -8.86 0.61
N SER A 134 -35.74 -8.57 1.76
CA SER A 134 -36.43 -8.17 3.00
C SER A 134 -35.48 -7.36 3.88
N SER A 135 -36.01 -6.31 4.49
CA SER A 135 -35.35 -5.46 5.48
C SER A 135 -35.92 -5.72 6.89
N THR A 136 -35.43 -4.99 7.90
CA THR A 136 -35.99 -4.84 9.26
C THR A 136 -35.48 -5.82 10.34
N GLY A 137 -34.35 -5.45 10.97
CA GLY A 137 -34.30 -5.05 12.39
C GLY A 137 -34.52 -6.05 13.55
N GLN A 138 -34.10 -5.58 14.74
CA GLN A 138 -34.40 -6.05 16.10
C GLN A 138 -33.56 -7.17 16.75
N ASN A 139 -32.92 -6.77 17.87
CA ASN A 139 -32.89 -7.42 19.19
C ASN A 139 -32.45 -8.91 19.32
N GLY A 140 -31.34 -9.13 20.04
CA GLY A 140 -30.98 -10.46 20.55
C GLY A 140 -29.62 -10.57 21.22
N ALA A 141 -29.55 -10.31 22.53
CA ALA A 141 -28.47 -10.83 23.39
C ALA A 141 -28.96 -12.09 24.12
N PRO A 142 -28.08 -13.05 24.42
CA PRO A 142 -27.91 -13.39 25.84
C PRO A 142 -26.43 -13.60 26.25
N PRO A 143 -26.12 -13.61 27.57
CA PRO A 143 -24.73 -13.55 28.07
C PRO A 143 -24.21 -14.85 28.73
N VAL A 144 -22.89 -14.87 28.94
CA VAL A 144 -22.07 -15.65 29.90
C VAL A 144 -22.38 -17.13 30.20
N SER A 145 -21.40 -18.00 29.95
CA SER A 145 -21.32 -19.36 30.52
C SER A 145 -20.39 -19.39 31.73
N VAL A 146 -20.86 -19.91 32.86
CA VAL A 146 -20.09 -20.04 34.12
C VAL A 146 -19.99 -21.53 34.53
N PRO A 147 -18.77 -22.07 34.76
CA PRO A 147 -18.62 -23.42 35.31
C PRO A 147 -18.82 -23.44 36.83
N GLN A 148 -19.95 -24.03 37.21
CA GLN A 148 -20.40 -24.59 38.50
C GLN A 148 -19.42 -24.64 39.69
N HIS A 149 -19.95 -24.32 40.88
CA HIS A 149 -19.29 -24.58 42.18
C HIS A 149 -19.34 -26.06 42.54
N VAL A 150 -18.30 -26.53 43.23
CA VAL A 150 -18.30 -27.80 43.97
C VAL A 150 -18.21 -27.51 45.45
N ASN A 151 -19.11 -28.10 46.23
CA ASN A 151 -19.14 -27.96 47.68
C ASN A 151 -18.32 -29.09 48.31
N LEU A 152 -17.44 -28.76 49.27
CA LEU A 152 -16.89 -29.75 50.19
C LEU A 152 -16.95 -29.21 51.63
N ASN A 153 -17.05 -30.14 52.57
CA ASN A 153 -17.38 -29.92 53.98
C ASN A 153 -16.14 -29.64 54.83
#